data_AF-A0A7Y5FGT9-F1
#
_entry.id   AF-A0A7Y5FGT9-F1
#
_cell.length_a   1.000
_cell.length_b   1.000
_cell.length_c   1.000
_cell.angle_alpha   90.00
_cell.angle_beta   90.00
_cell.angle_gamma   90.00
#
_symmetry.space_group_name_H-M   'P 1'
#
loop_
_entity.id
_entity.type
_entity.pdbx_description
1 polymer ?
#
loop_
_entity_poly.entity_id
_entity_poly.type
_entity_poly.pdbx_seq_one_letter_code
_entity_poly.pdbx_strand_id
1 'polypeptide(L)' 'MHHHVYVSPPEECERWEYVTPTGLIACVWDLRVLSFERDAWVETVLANPAGPNLAHYLERRLNEDI' A
#
# COMPACT_ATOMS: atom_id res chain seq x y z
N MET A 1 0.91 17.04 -7.63
CA MET A 1 0.68 15.75 -6.95
C MET A 1 1.72 14.78 -7.49
N HIS A 2 2.74 14.39 -6.72
CA HIS A 2 3.85 13.52 -7.18
C HIS A 2 3.51 12.03 -7.06
N HIS A 3 2.36 11.71 -7.64
CA HIS A 3 1.76 10.40 -7.87
C HIS A 3 2.45 9.42 -8.82
N HIS A 4 2.94 8.25 -8.42
CA HIS A 4 3.32 7.22 -9.39
C HIS A 4 2.49 5.96 -9.19
N VAL A 5 1.74 5.56 -10.21
CA VAL A 5 0.85 4.39 -10.20
C VAL A 5 1.38 3.36 -11.18
N TYR A 6 1.54 2.14 -10.66
CA TYR A 6 1.86 0.95 -11.42
C TYR A 6 0.77 -0.09 -11.18
N VAL A 7 0.37 -0.80 -12.22
CA VAL A 7 -0.62 -1.87 -12.14
C VAL A 7 -0.04 -3.16 -12.67
N SER A 8 -0.54 -4.29 -12.17
CA SER A 8 -0.15 -5.62 -12.64
C SER A 8 -1.40 -6.50 -12.73
N PRO A 9 -1.56 -7.32 -13.79
CA PRO A 9 -2.65 -8.28 -13.87
C PRO A 9 -2.49 -9.35 -12.77
N PRO A 10 -3.58 -9.85 -12.17
CA PRO A 10 -3.52 -10.90 -11.15
C PRO A 10 -2.81 -12.17 -11.63
N GLU A 11 -2.87 -12.48 -12.92
CA GLU A 11 -2.23 -13.66 -13.53
C GLU A 11 -0.73 -13.46 -13.78
N GLU A 12 -0.25 -12.22 -13.79
CA GLU A 12 1.13 -11.82 -14.13
C GLU A 12 1.68 -10.81 -13.11
N CYS A 13 1.56 -11.07 -11.81
CA CYS A 13 1.89 -10.14 -10.71
C CYS A 13 3.30 -9.50 -10.75
N GLU A 14 4.25 -10.08 -11.49
CA GLU A 14 5.61 -9.53 -11.66
C GLU A 14 5.70 -8.49 -12.79
N ARG A 15 4.69 -8.43 -13.67
CA ARG A 15 4.64 -7.53 -14.80
C ARG A 15 3.93 -6.23 -14.39
N TRP A 16 4.73 -5.21 -14.13
CA TRP A 16 4.26 -3.88 -13.77
C TRP A 16 4.15 -2.97 -15.00
N GLU A 17 3.02 -2.29 -15.15
CA GLU A 17 2.79 -1.28 -16.17
C GLU A 17 2.63 0.10 -15.53
N TYR A 18 3.35 1.10 -16.05
CA TYR A 18 3.27 2.47 -15.57
C TYR A 18 2.08 3.20 -16.18
N VAL A 19 1.10 3.56 -15.34
CA VAL A 19 -0.19 4.09 -15.81
C VAL A 19 -0.49 5.52 -15.35
N THR A 20 0.37 6.18 -14.58
CA THR A 20 0.18 7.60 -14.23
C THR A 20 -0.15 8.51 -15.43
N PRO A 21 0.50 8.39 -16.62
CA PRO A 21 0.21 9.27 -17.75
C PRO A 21 -1.20 9.08 -18.35
N THR A 22 -1.89 7.99 -18.04
CA THR A 22 -3.25 7.72 -18.57
C THR A 22 -4.33 8.50 -17.82
N GLY A 23 -3.98 9.19 -16.74
CA GLY A 23 -4.94 9.85 -15.86
C GLY A 23 -5.65 8.87 -14.91
N LEU A 24 -5.23 7.60 -14.87
CA LEU A 24 -5.69 6.67 -13.85
C LEU A 24 -5.30 7.20 -12.47
N ILE A 25 -6.32 7.53 -11.69
CA ILE A 25 -6.19 7.90 -10.29
C ILE A 25 -6.73 6.73 -9.47
N ALA A 26 -6.00 6.40 -8.41
CA ALA A 26 -6.40 5.40 -7.43
C ALA A 26 -7.82 5.74 -6.92
N CYS A 27 -8.73 4.76 -6.93
CA CYS A 27 -10.11 4.95 -6.53
C CYS A 27 -10.24 5.21 -5.02
N VAL A 28 -11.44 5.57 -4.55
CA VAL A 28 -11.68 5.83 -3.12
C VAL A 28 -11.31 4.61 -2.24
N TRP A 29 -11.41 3.40 -2.77
CA TRP A 29 -11.03 2.17 -2.06
C TRP A 29 -9.51 2.06 -1.88
N ASP A 30 -8.72 2.52 -2.85
CA ASP A 30 -7.26 2.54 -2.73
C ASP A 30 -6.81 3.49 -1.61
N LEU A 31 -7.55 4.57 -1.35
CA LEU A 31 -7.25 5.48 -0.23
C LEU A 31 -7.36 4.78 1.13
N ARG A 32 -8.31 3.85 1.31
CA ARG A 32 -8.46 3.08 2.55
C ARG A 32 -7.28 2.14 2.76
N VAL A 33 -6.83 1.47 1.70
CA VAL A 33 -5.65 0.59 1.71
C VAL A 33 -4.39 1.42 2.00
N LEU A 34 -4.18 2.53 1.29
CA LEU A 34 -3.03 3.42 1.52
C LEU A 34 -2.99 3.97 2.95
N SER A 35 -4.14 4.34 3.53
CA SER A 35 -4.18 4.78 4.93
C SER A 35 -3.80 3.65 5.88
N PHE A 36 -4.33 2.44 5.66
CA PHE A 36 -3.95 1.26 6.45
C PHE A 36 -2.45 1.00 6.40
N GLU A 37 -1.87 0.97 5.20
CA GLU A 37 -0.44 0.72 4.99
C GLU A 37 0.44 1.78 5.65
N ARG A 38 0.06 3.06 5.51
CA ARG A 38 0.74 4.18 6.16
C ARG A 38 0.73 4.00 7.68
N ASP A 39 -0.43 3.74 8.26
CA ASP A 39 -0.59 3.68 9.72
C ASP A 39 0.14 2.45 10.29
N ALA A 40 0.02 1.29 9.62
CA ALA A 40 0.77 0.08 9.97
C ALA A 40 2.28 0.33 9.95
N TRP A 41 2.81 0.99 8.91
CA TRP A 41 4.23 1.33 8.81
C TRP A 41 4.68 2.27 9.93
N VAL A 42 3.91 3.33 10.21
CA VAL A 42 4.22 4.27 11.28
C VAL A 42 4.27 3.55 12.61
N GLU A 43 3.27 2.75 12.94
CA GLU A 43 3.15 2.06 14.23
C GLU A 43 4.26 1.03 14.46
N THR A 44 4.59 0.21 13.46
CA THR A 44 5.49 -0.93 13.65
C THR A 44 6.94 -0.60 13.31
N VAL A 45 7.20 0.39 12.45
CA VAL A 45 8.54 0.71 11.96
C VAL A 45 9.04 2.05 12.50
N LEU A 46 8.30 3.15 12.28
CA LEU A 46 8.82 4.50 12.56
C LEU A 46 8.64 4.94 14.02
N ALA A 47 7.52 4.59 14.63
CA ALA A 47 7.13 5.04 15.97
C ALA A 47 7.27 3.94 17.04
N ASN A 48 7.78 2.76 16.69
CA ASN A 48 7.98 1.67 17.64
C ASN A 48 9.16 1.98 18.57
N PRO A 49 8.94 2.14 19.90
CA PRO A 49 10.01 2.47 20.84
C PRO A 49 11.04 1.35 21.02
N ALA A 50 10.71 0.11 20.66
CA ALA A 50 11.64 -1.01 20.64
C ALA A 50 12.52 -1.05 19.37
N GLY A 51 12.33 -0.09 18.45
CA GLY A 51 12.97 -0.03 17.16
C GLY A 51 12.13 -0.63 16.02
N PRO A 52 12.55 -0.46 14.75
CA PRO A 52 11.81 -0.94 13.59
C PRO A 52 11.50 -2.44 13.62
N ASN A 53 10.22 -2.83 13.47
CA ASN A 53 9.79 -4.22 13.39
C ASN A 53 9.07 -4.52 12.06
N LEU A 54 9.83 -4.99 11.08
CA LEU A 54 9.31 -5.31 9.74
C LEU A 54 8.44 -6.58 9.73
N ALA A 55 8.77 -7.58 10.54
CA ALA A 55 7.97 -8.80 10.62
C ALA A 55 6.54 -8.48 11.06
N HIS A 56 6.39 -7.65 12.10
CA HIS A 56 5.08 -7.22 12.57
C HIS A 56 4.32 -6.39 11.53
N TYR A 57 4.99 -5.51 10.76
CA TYR A 57 4.37 -4.82 9.63
C TYR A 57 3.77 -5.82 8.63
N LEU A 58 4.57 -6.81 8.21
CA LEU A 58 4.17 -7.82 7.22
C LEU A 58 3.07 -8.77 7.70
N GLU A 59 2.82 -8.84 9.00
CA GLU A 59 1.73 -9.61 9.62
C GLU A 59 0.40 -8.85 9.67
N ARG A 60 0.42 -7.51 9.51
CA ARG A 60 -0.81 -6.70 9.53
C ARG A 60 -1.72 -7.09 8.36
N ARG A 61 -3.03 -7.10 8.61
CA ARG A 61 -4.06 -7.38 7.60
C ARG A 61 -5.19 -6.36 7.70
N LEU A 62 -5.70 -5.95 6.54
CA LEU A 62 -6.92 -5.17 6.41
C LEU A 62 -8.09 -6.13 6.13
N ASN A 63 -8.65 -6.71 7.19
CA ASN A 63 -9.76 -7.66 7.12
C ASN A 63 -11.09 -6.92 7.34
N GLU A 64 -11.52 -6.14 6.36
CA GLU A 64 -12.80 -5.40 6.38
C GLU A 64 -13.70 -5.90 5.25
N ASP A 65 -15.02 -5.89 5.46
CA ASP A 65 -15.99 -6.18 4.42
C ASP A 65 -16.06 -5.00 3.42
N ILE A 66 -16.28 -5.29 2.12
CA ILE A 66 -16.40 -4.30 1.03
C ILE A 66 -17.86 -3.89 0.84
#